data_AF-A0A921ZRQ1-F1
#
_entry.id   AF-A0A921ZRQ1-F1
#
_cell.length_a   1.000
_cell.length_b   1.000
_cell.length_c   1.000
_cell.angle_alpha   90.00
_cell.angle_beta   90.00
_cell.angle_gamma   90.00
#
_symmetry.space_group_name_H-M   'P 1'
#
loop_
_entity.id
_entity.type
_entity.pdbx_description
1 polymer ?
#
loop_
_entity_poly.entity_id
_entity_poly.type
_entity_poly.pdbx_seq_one_letter_code
_entity_poly.pdbx_strand_id
1 'polypeptide(L)'
;MGSSSMPYNLDITPNYSYIFDFENEFIHYNHRKWMKENWTVAFYYVGVYMAFIFGGQYYMQNRPRFELRRTLIIWNSALALFSIMGACRTLPEFIHVLRNHGIYHSICVP
;
A
#
# COMPACT_ATOMS: atom_id res chain seq x y z
N MET A 1 -2.97 -27.91 37.73
CA MET A 1 -4.26 -27.42 37.17
C MET A 1 -4.10 -25.95 36.85
N GLY A 2 -4.21 -25.43 35.64
CA GLY A 2 -4.34 -26.02 34.32
C GLY A 2 -3.97 -24.89 33.37
N SER A 3 -2.84 -25.04 32.67
CA SER A 3 -2.39 -24.10 31.65
C SER A 3 -3.31 -24.29 30.46
N SER A 4 -4.25 -23.37 30.25
CA SER A 4 -5.12 -23.36 29.07
C SER A 4 -4.28 -23.11 27.82
N SER A 5 -3.69 -24.17 27.28
CA SER A 5 -3.08 -24.20 25.96
C SER A 5 -4.20 -24.04 24.92
N MET A 6 -4.44 -22.81 24.48
CA MET A 6 -5.25 -22.52 23.30
C MET A 6 -4.57 -23.22 22.11
N PRO A 7 -5.19 -24.27 21.51
CA PRO A 7 -4.63 -24.90 20.33
C PRO A 7 -4.88 -23.93 19.18
N TYR A 8 -3.90 -23.07 18.89
CA TYR A 8 -3.85 -22.42 17.60
C TYR A 8 -3.72 -23.55 16.57
N ASN A 9 -4.82 -23.87 15.90
CA ASN A 9 -4.83 -24.80 14.79
C ASN A 9 -3.92 -24.22 13.71
N LEU A 10 -2.69 -24.74 13.65
CA LEU A 10 -1.68 -24.45 12.63
C LEU A 10 -2.13 -24.89 11.22
N ASP A 11 -3.28 -25.56 11.12
CA ASP A 11 -3.88 -26.08 9.89
C ASP A 11 -4.79 -25.08 9.14
N ILE A 12 -4.93 -23.84 9.62
CA ILE A 12 -5.80 -22.81 8.98
C ILE A 12 -4.99 -21.81 8.13
N THR A 13 -3.69 -22.02 7.92
CA THR A 13 -2.96 -21.28 6.88
C THR A 13 -3.06 -22.01 5.55
N PRO A 14 -3.99 -21.63 4.66
CA PRO A 14 -4.07 -22.22 3.34
C PRO A 14 -2.76 -21.98 2.57
N ASN A 15 -2.29 -23.03 1.91
CA ASN A 15 -1.05 -23.11 1.11
C ASN A 15 -1.18 -22.31 -0.22
N TYR A 16 -1.48 -21.02 -0.17
CA TYR A 16 -1.60 -20.18 -1.38
C TYR A 16 -0.77 -18.91 -1.36
N SER A 17 -0.28 -18.46 -0.21
CA SER A 17 0.66 -17.34 -0.15
C SER A 17 2.07 -17.92 -0.25
N TYR A 18 2.61 -17.96 -1.47
CA TYR A 18 4.06 -17.99 -1.63
C TYR A 18 4.58 -16.67 -1.03
N ILE A 19 4.83 -16.67 0.28
CA ILE A 19 5.53 -15.59 0.97
C ILE A 19 6.94 -15.67 0.43
N PHE A 20 7.29 -14.71 -0.41
CA PHE A 20 8.64 -14.63 -0.94
C PHE A 20 9.60 -14.40 0.22
N ASP A 21 10.82 -14.93 0.13
CA ASP A 21 11.81 -14.79 1.21
C ASP A 21 12.05 -13.33 1.62
N PHE A 22 11.90 -12.38 0.68
CA PHE A 22 12.02 -10.95 0.95
C PHE A 22 10.88 -10.36 1.81
N GLU A 23 9.68 -10.96 1.80
CA GLU A 23 8.54 -10.52 2.63
C GLU A 23 8.73 -10.97 4.09
N ASN A 24 9.33 -12.15 4.31
CA ASN A 24 9.66 -12.65 5.64
C ASN A 24 10.77 -11.81 6.32
N GLU A 25 11.68 -11.25 5.54
CA GLU A 25 12.80 -10.45 6.06
C GLU A 25 12.44 -8.95 6.23
N PHE A 26 11.25 -8.53 5.82
CA PHE A 26 10.87 -7.12 5.87
C PHE A 26 10.53 -6.69 7.32
N ILE A 27 11.45 -5.99 7.97
CA ILE A 27 11.26 -5.46 9.32
C ILE A 27 10.46 -4.14 9.28
N HIS A 28 9.14 -4.23 9.37
CA HIS A 28 8.23 -3.07 9.30
C HIS A 28 8.25 -2.16 10.55
N TYR A 29 8.75 -2.65 11.68
CA TYR A 29 8.61 -1.99 12.99
C TYR A 29 9.27 -0.60 13.04
N ASN A 30 10.50 -0.50 12.55
CA ASN A 30 11.28 0.74 12.59
C ASN A 30 10.64 1.84 11.74
N HIS A 31 10.20 1.52 10.52
CA HIS A 31 9.52 2.47 9.65
C HIS A 31 8.18 2.94 10.22
N ARG A 32 7.41 2.03 10.84
CA ARG A 32 6.13 2.40 11.47
C ARG A 32 6.32 3.31 12.68
N LYS A 33 7.34 3.06 13.50
CA LYS A 33 7.68 3.94 14.63
C LYS A 33 8.09 5.33 14.13
N TRP A 34 8.95 5.39 13.13
CA TRP A 34 9.40 6.64 12.52
C TRP A 34 8.24 7.46 11.92
N MET A 35 7.30 6.83 11.21
CA MET A 35 6.12 7.51 10.66
C MET A 35 5.21 8.10 11.74
N LYS A 36 5.04 7.42 12.89
CA LYS A 36 4.26 7.94 14.01
C LYS A 36 4.93 9.15 14.67
N GLU A 37 6.23 9.07 14.87
CA GLU A 37 7.02 10.14 15.50
C GLU A 37 7.12 11.38 14.60
N ASN A 38 7.14 11.18 13.28
CA ASN A 38 7.35 12.24 12.28
C ASN A 38 6.13 12.49 11.39
N TRP A 39 4.92 12.30 11.90
CA TRP A 39 3.68 12.44 11.13
C TRP A 39 3.51 13.85 10.51
N THR A 40 4.06 14.89 11.14
CA THR A 40 4.00 16.27 10.66
C THR A 40 4.83 16.52 9.40
N VAL A 41 5.80 15.65 9.09
CA VAL A 41 6.63 15.75 7.89
C VAL A 41 5.77 15.68 6.61
N ALA A 42 4.63 15.00 6.66
CA ALA A 42 3.68 14.96 5.56
C ALA A 42 3.19 16.37 5.15
N PHE A 43 2.96 17.27 6.11
CA PHE A 43 2.53 18.63 5.79
C PHE A 43 3.60 19.44 5.07
N TYR A 44 4.87 19.24 5.44
CA TYR A 44 5.98 19.89 4.74
C TYR A 44 6.05 19.43 3.29
N TYR A 45 5.91 18.13 3.01
CA TYR A 45 5.87 17.62 1.64
C TYR A 45 4.68 18.18 0.84
N VAL A 46 3.49 18.27 1.44
CA VAL A 46 2.32 18.88 0.78
C VAL A 46 2.57 20.36 0.48
N GLY A 47 3.13 21.12 1.42
CA GLY A 47 3.45 22.53 1.23
C GLY A 47 4.46 22.73 0.09
N VAL A 48 5.52 21.94 0.07
CA VAL A 48 6.53 21.97 -1.00
C VAL A 48 5.91 21.59 -2.35
N TYR A 49 5.08 20.55 -2.41
CA TYR A 49 4.37 20.16 -3.62
C TYR A 49 3.49 21.29 -4.16
N MET A 50 2.71 21.95 -3.30
CA MET A 50 1.88 23.09 -3.69
C MET A 50 2.72 24.26 -4.21
N ALA A 51 3.85 24.56 -3.57
CA ALA A 51 4.78 25.58 -4.03
C ALA A 51 5.35 25.27 -5.42
N PHE A 52 5.70 24.00 -5.69
CA PHE A 52 6.15 23.57 -7.02
C PHE A 52 5.05 23.67 -8.07
N ILE A 53 3.81 23.33 -7.75
CA ILE A 53 2.68 23.45 -8.69
C ILE A 53 2.44 24.91 -9.06
N PHE A 54 2.27 25.81 -8.08
CA PHE A 54 2.01 27.22 -8.36
C PHE A 54 3.22 27.91 -8.99
N GLY A 55 4.43 27.63 -8.51
CA GLY A 55 5.66 28.16 -9.08
C GLY A 55 5.88 27.69 -10.52
N GLY A 56 5.66 26.40 -10.79
CA GLY A 56 5.73 25.83 -12.13
C GLY A 56 4.67 26.41 -13.08
N GLN A 57 3.45 26.61 -12.60
CA GLN A 57 2.39 27.26 -13.37
C GLN A 57 2.75 28.71 -13.73
N TYR A 58 3.21 29.51 -12.77
CA TYR A 58 3.65 30.89 -13.03
C TYR A 58 4.81 30.95 -14.03
N TYR A 59 5.79 30.05 -13.89
CA TYR A 59 6.93 29.96 -14.80
C TYR A 59 6.52 29.53 -16.22
N MET A 60 5.54 28.64 -16.36
CA MET A 60 5.06 28.16 -17.66
C MET A 60 4.10 29.12 -18.39
N GLN A 61 3.61 30.19 -17.76
CA GLN A 61 2.72 31.16 -18.42
C GLN A 61 3.34 31.81 -19.67
N ASN A 62 4.66 31.98 -19.69
CA ASN A 62 5.39 32.62 -20.79
C ASN A 62 6.05 31.61 -21.76
N ARG A 63 5.75 30.31 -21.65
CA ARG A 63 6.40 29.24 -22.45
C ARG A 63 5.36 28.36 -23.15
N PRO A 64 5.69 27.78 -24.32
CA PRO A 64 4.82 26.80 -24.97
C PRO A 64 4.69 25.52 -24.14
N ARG A 65 3.51 24.90 -24.19
CA ARG A 65 3.21 23.64 -23.50
C ARG A 65 4.22 22.55 -23.86
N PHE A 66 4.68 21.81 -22.85
CA PHE A 66 5.50 20.63 -23.07
C PHE A 66 4.64 19.45 -23.53
N GLU A 67 5.07 18.75 -24.58
CA GLU A 67 4.44 17.51 -25.03
C GLU A 67 4.99 16.32 -24.20
N LEU A 68 4.48 16.13 -22.98
CA LEU A 68 4.90 15.04 -22.10
C LEU A 68 4.19 13.70 -22.40
N ARG A 69 3.46 13.57 -23.52
CA ARG A 69 2.64 12.38 -23.84
C ARG A 69 3.38 11.06 -23.64
N ARG A 70 4.62 10.95 -24.13
CA ARG A 70 5.43 9.73 -23.99
C ARG A 70 5.74 9.41 -22.53
N THR A 71 6.13 10.42 -21.75
CA THR A 71 6.41 10.28 -20.32
C THR A 71 5.16 9.91 -19.53
N LEU A 72 4.00 10.52 -19.85
CA LEU A 72 2.72 10.18 -19.22
C LEU A 72 2.29 8.74 -19.54
N ILE A 73 2.53 8.25 -20.76
CA ILE A 73 2.22 6.86 -21.12
C ILE A 73 3.07 5.89 -20.30
N ILE A 74 4.38 6.14 -20.21
CA ILE A 74 5.30 5.31 -19.42
C ILE A 74 4.87 5.31 -17.94
N TRP A 75 4.59 6.50 -17.38
CA TRP A 75 4.16 6.63 -16.00
C TRP A 75 2.84 5.89 -15.71
N ASN A 76 1.83 6.07 -16.57
CA ASN A 76 0.55 5.37 -16.43
C ASN A 76 0.71 3.86 -16.58
N SER A 77 1.59 3.38 -17.47
CA SER A 77 1.86 1.95 -17.61
C SER A 77 2.55 1.36 -16.37
N ALA A 78 3.50 2.09 -15.77
CA ALA A 78 4.15 1.69 -14.54
C ALA A 78 3.16 1.63 -13.36
N LEU A 79 2.29 2.65 -13.22
CA LEU A 79 1.22 2.65 -12.22
C LEU A 79 0.23 1.51 -12.43
N ALA A 80 -0.13 1.20 -13.68
CA ALA A 80 -1.02 0.08 -14.01
C ALA A 80 -0.39 -1.25 -13.64
N LEU A 81 0.88 -1.47 -13.98
CA LEU A 81 1.62 -2.68 -13.61
C LEU A 81 1.71 -2.83 -12.08
N PHE A 82 2.04 -1.74 -11.38
CA PHE A 82 2.08 -1.73 -9.92
C PHE A 82 0.72 -2.09 -9.30
N SER A 83 -0.36 -1.51 -9.84
CA SER A 83 -1.72 -1.82 -9.41
C SER A 83 -2.09 -3.28 -9.65
N ILE A 84 -1.78 -3.84 -10.83
CA ILE A 84 -2.02 -5.25 -11.15
C ILE A 84 -1.21 -6.16 -10.23
N MET A 85 0.06 -5.86 -9.96
CA MET A 85 0.88 -6.65 -9.03
C MET A 85 0.32 -6.61 -7.60
N GLY A 86 -0.11 -5.44 -7.13
CA GLY A 86 -0.76 -5.29 -5.83
C GLY A 86 -2.07 -6.07 -5.76
N ALA A 87 -2.92 -5.94 -6.79
CA ALA A 87 -4.18 -6.64 -6.90
C ALA A 87 -3.97 -8.16 -6.94
N CYS A 88 -3.08 -8.69 -7.80
CA CYS A 88 -2.81 -10.13 -7.87
C CYS A 88 -2.32 -10.72 -6.54
N ARG A 89 -1.67 -9.91 -5.68
CA ARG A 89 -1.27 -10.36 -4.33
C ARG A 89 -2.37 -10.23 -3.28
N THR A 90 -3.15 -9.15 -3.28
CA THR A 90 -4.21 -8.92 -2.28
C THR A 90 -5.53 -9.62 -2.62
N LEU A 91 -5.81 -9.87 -3.91
CA LEU A 91 -7.02 -10.55 -4.40
C LEU A 91 -7.21 -11.98 -3.87
N PRO A 92 -6.21 -12.88 -3.84
CA PRO A 92 -6.43 -14.24 -3.33
C PRO A 92 -6.78 -14.25 -1.85
N GLU A 93 -6.17 -13.36 -1.05
CA GLU A 93 -6.52 -13.18 0.37
C GLU A 93 -7.94 -12.59 0.52
N PHE A 94 -8.26 -11.53 -0.25
CA PHE A 94 -9.56 -10.88 -0.21
C PHE A 94 -10.72 -11.80 -0.62
N ILE A 95 -10.55 -12.59 -1.69
CA ILE A 95 -11.56 -13.55 -2.15
C ILE A 95 -11.76 -14.68 -1.13
N HIS A 96 -10.70 -15.11 -0.46
CA HIS A 96 -10.78 -16.16 0.57
C HIS A 96 -11.51 -15.66 1.83
N VAL A 97 -11.21 -14.45 2.30
CA VAL A 97 -11.92 -13.80 3.42
C VAL A 97 -13.40 -13.59 3.08
N LEU A 98 -13.70 -13.14 1.86
CA LEU A 98 -15.08 -12.92 1.41
C LEU A 98 -15.88 -14.23 1.32
N ARG A 99 -15.25 -15.33 0.90
CA ARG A 99 -15.90 -16.64 0.71
C ARG A 99 -16.05 -17.45 1.99
N ASN A 100 -15.13 -17.34 2.95
CA ASN A 100 -15.15 -18.13 4.19
C ASN A 100 -15.73 -17.39 5.42
N HIS A 101 -15.69 -16.05 5.49
CA HIS A 101 -16.10 -15.31 6.69
C HIS A 101 -17.30 -14.36 6.51
N GLY A 102 -17.77 -14.12 5.28
CA GLY A 102 -18.85 -13.18 5.01
C GLY A 102 -18.53 -11.73 5.46
N ILE A 103 -19.29 -10.77 4.94
CA ILE A 103 -19.09 -9.34 5.25
C ILE A 103 -19.35 -9.03 6.74
N TYR A 104 -20.06 -9.90 7.45
CA TYR A 104 -20.47 -9.67 8.84
C TYR A 104 -19.38 -9.96 9.89
N HIS A 105 -18.41 -10.84 9.62
CA HIS A 105 -17.34 -11.18 10.59
C HIS A 105 -16.04 -10.38 10.40
N SER A 106 -15.95 -9.60 9.30
CA SER A 106 -14.80 -8.75 8.96
C SER A 106 -14.93 -7.31 9.50
N ILE A 107 -16.15 -6.88 9.86
CA ILE A 107 -16.43 -5.54 10.41
C ILE A 107 -16.63 -5.62 11.94
N CYS A 108 -17.12 -6.75 12.45
CA CYS A 108 -17.37 -6.96 13.87
C CYS A 108 -16.41 -8.01 14.44
N VAL A 109 -15.20 -7.58 14.77
CA VAL A 109 -14.44 -8.15 15.88
C VAL A 109 -14.22 -6.99 16.87
N PRO A 110 -14.73 -7.05 18.11
CA PRO A 110 -14.39 -6.06 19.14
C PRO A 110 -12.89 -6.07 19.47
#